data_AF-A0A7X1TWV6-F1
#
_entry.id   AF-A0A7X1TWV6-F1
#
_cell.length_a   1.000
_cell.length_b   1.000
_cell.length_c   1.000
_cell.angle_alpha   90.00
_cell.angle_beta   90.00
_cell.angle_gamma   90.00
#
_symmetry.space_group_name_H-M   'P 1'
#
loop_
_entity.id
_entity.type
_entity.pdbx_description
1 polymer ?
#
loop_
_entity_poly.entity_id
_entity_poly.type
_entity_poly.pdbx_seq_one_letter_code
_entity_poly.pdbx_strand_id
1 'polypeptide(L)'
;MTSANTNLPEPHVLVGAAMFLMTQHAQSRCPGICHAIAQQFAWLAHHPARDISAEQRRLYRRLAEQWAEMAASADPRNPRQETWVAGAGTYLQ
;
A
#
# COMPACT_ATOMS: atom_id res chain seq x y z
N MET A 1 29.43 7.49 -12.25
CA MET A 1 28.34 6.96 -11.41
C MET A 1 27.43 8.12 -11.04
N THR A 2 26.42 8.40 -11.85
CA THR A 2 25.44 9.46 -11.61
C THR A 2 24.40 8.96 -10.62
N SER A 3 24.53 9.35 -9.35
CA SER A 3 23.43 9.23 -8.40
C SER A 3 22.26 10.03 -8.96
N ALA A 4 21.23 9.35 -9.46
CA ALA A 4 19.97 9.98 -9.77
C ALA A 4 19.46 10.60 -8.47
N ASN A 5 19.60 11.91 -8.34
CA ASN A 5 18.92 12.70 -7.32
C ASN A 5 17.43 12.67 -7.70
N THR A 6 16.78 11.56 -7.42
CA THR A 6 15.32 11.48 -7.49
C THR A 6 14.84 12.42 -6.40
N ASN A 7 14.44 13.63 -6.79
CA ASN A 7 13.81 14.61 -5.92
C ASN A 7 12.50 13.99 -5.39
N LEU A 8 12.63 13.21 -4.33
CA LEU A 8 11.49 12.69 -3.58
C LEU A 8 10.76 13.89 -2.97
N PRO A 9 9.41 13.93 -3.05
CA PRO A 9 8.64 14.95 -2.37
C PRO A 9 8.94 14.92 -0.87
N GLU A 10 8.85 16.10 -0.23
CA GLU A 10 9.01 16.22 1.21
C GLU A 10 8.12 15.23 1.98
N PRO A 11 8.57 14.69 3.13
CA PRO A 11 7.83 13.65 3.86
C PRO A 11 6.37 14.03 4.17
N HIS A 12 6.13 15.29 4.55
CA HIS A 12 4.79 15.78 4.86
C HIS A 12 3.86 15.78 3.63
N VAL A 13 4.40 15.99 2.43
CA VAL A 13 3.64 15.90 1.18
C VAL A 13 3.23 14.46 0.91
N LEU A 14 4.16 13.51 1.11
CA LEU A 14 3.88 12.08 0.95
C LEU A 14 2.83 11.59 1.95
N VAL A 15 2.90 12.04 3.21
CA VAL A 15 1.87 11.74 4.23
C VAL A 15 0.52 12.33 3.82
N GLY A 16 0.49 13.59 3.39
CA GLY A 16 -0.75 14.23 2.92
C GLY A 16 -1.37 13.51 1.72
N ALA A 17 -0.55 13.12 0.74
CA ALA A 17 -1.00 12.33 -0.41
C ALA A 17 -1.54 10.96 0.00
N ALA A 18 -0.86 10.25 0.90
CA ALA A 18 -1.34 8.97 1.43
C ALA A 18 -2.70 9.12 2.14
N MET A 19 -2.86 10.15 2.97
CA MET A 19 -4.13 10.43 3.65
C MET A 19 -5.27 10.72 2.67
N PHE A 20 -5.02 11.57 1.67
CA PHE A 20 -6.00 11.86 0.63
C PHE A 20 -6.43 10.59 -0.13
N LEU A 21 -5.47 9.76 -0.54
CA LEU A 21 -5.74 8.51 -1.23
C LEU A 21 -6.52 7.52 -0.35
N MET A 22 -6.22 7.44 0.95
CA MET A 22 -7.00 6.63 1.90
C MET A 22 -8.45 7.10 1.99
N THR A 23 -8.69 8.42 1.97
CA THR A 23 -10.05 8.98 1.91
C THR A 23 -10.75 8.62 0.59
N GLN A 24 -10.06 8.70 -0.55
CA GLN A 24 -10.64 8.28 -1.83
C GLN A 24 -10.92 6.77 -1.90
N HIS A 25 -10.06 5.95 -1.29
CA HIS A 25 -10.28 4.51 -1.21
C HIS A 25 -11.52 4.18 -0.39
N ALA A 26 -11.77 4.89 0.73
CA ALA A 26 -12.97 4.70 1.54
C ALA A 26 -14.27 4.95 0.76
N GLN A 27 -14.24 5.83 -0.24
CA GLN A 27 -15.39 6.15 -1.09
C GLN A 27 -15.58 5.19 -2.27
N SER A 28 -14.49 4.82 -2.95
CA SER A 28 -14.55 4.11 -4.24
C SER A 28 -14.16 2.63 -4.17
N ARG A 29 -13.43 2.21 -3.13
CA ARG A 29 -12.83 0.87 -2.97
C ARG A 29 -12.02 0.39 -4.18
N CYS A 30 -11.46 1.31 -4.97
CA CYS A 30 -10.69 0.96 -6.16
C CYS A 30 -9.34 0.31 -5.78
N PRO A 31 -8.98 -0.87 -6.34
CA PRO A 31 -7.70 -1.54 -6.05
C PRO A 31 -6.47 -0.74 -6.49
N GLY A 32 -6.57 0.04 -7.57
CA GLY A 32 -5.48 0.90 -8.04
C GLY A 32 -5.07 1.96 -7.02
N ILE A 33 -6.02 2.42 -6.19
CA ILE A 33 -5.75 3.37 -5.11
C ILE A 33 -4.92 2.69 -4.01
N CYS A 34 -5.16 1.41 -3.72
CA CYS A 34 -4.36 0.66 -2.75
C CYS A 34 -2.88 0.59 -3.18
N HIS A 35 -2.60 0.37 -4.47
CA HIS A 35 -1.23 0.42 -4.99
C HIS A 35 -0.61 1.81 -4.85
N ALA A 36 -1.36 2.88 -5.14
CA ALA A 36 -0.86 4.24 -4.98
C ALA A 36 -0.53 4.57 -3.52
N ILE A 37 -1.36 4.13 -2.56
CA ILE A 37 -1.11 4.30 -1.12
C ILE A 37 0.13 3.53 -0.69
N ALA A 38 0.25 2.25 -1.11
CA ALA A 38 1.42 1.43 -0.80
C ALA A 38 2.72 2.08 -1.28
N GLN A 39 2.69 2.69 -2.48
CA GLN A 39 3.83 3.40 -3.03
C GLN A 39 4.21 4.64 -2.21
N GLN A 40 3.25 5.43 -1.73
CA GLN A 40 3.55 6.59 -0.86
C GLN A 40 4.30 6.16 0.41
N PHE A 41 3.82 5.09 1.06
CA PHE A 41 4.47 4.56 2.26
C PHE A 41 5.83 3.91 1.98
N ALA A 42 6.01 3.26 0.83
CA ALA A 42 7.32 2.76 0.41
C ALA A 42 8.33 3.89 0.23
N TRP A 43 7.93 5.01 -0.38
CA TRP A 43 8.76 6.21 -0.50
C TRP A 43 9.10 6.79 0.87
N LEU A 44 8.14 6.91 1.79
CA LEU A 44 8.39 7.35 3.17
C LEU A 44 9.38 6.44 3.92
N ALA A 45 9.28 5.12 3.77
CA ALA A 45 10.18 4.18 4.43
C ALA A 45 11.64 4.32 3.96
N HIS A 46 11.85 4.68 2.70
CA HIS A 46 13.16 4.83 2.05
C HIS A 46 13.61 6.30 1.94
N HIS A 47 12.82 7.24 2.46
CA HIS A 47 13.07 8.66 2.31
C HIS A 47 14.40 9.06 2.98
N PRO A 48 15.26 9.89 2.37
CA PRO A 48 16.57 10.23 2.92
C PRO A 48 16.53 11.21 4.11
N ALA A 49 15.35 11.76 4.42
CA ALA A 49 15.21 12.74 5.50
C ALA A 49 15.58 12.16 6.87
N ARG A 50 16.38 12.91 7.63
CA ARG A 50 17.00 12.49 8.90
C ARG A 50 16.04 12.55 10.09
N ASP A 51 14.96 13.30 9.95
CA ASP A 51 13.90 13.48 10.94
C ASP A 51 12.95 12.28 11.04
N ILE A 52 12.94 11.39 10.04
CA ILE A 52 12.18 10.14 10.09
C ILE A 52 12.93 9.10 10.92
N SER A 53 12.37 8.79 12.09
CA SER A 53 12.93 7.81 13.02
C SER A 53 12.95 6.39 12.44
N ALA A 54 13.81 5.53 12.99
CA ALA A 54 13.86 4.12 12.60
C ALA A 54 12.52 3.40 12.84
N GLU A 55 11.79 3.77 13.88
CA GLU A 55 10.46 3.24 14.19
C GLU A 55 9.42 3.68 13.16
N GLN A 56 9.41 4.96 12.78
CA GLN A 56 8.54 5.48 11.72
C GLN A 56 8.79 4.77 10.40
N ARG A 57 10.06 4.51 10.04
CA ARG A 57 10.41 3.75 8.82
C ARG A 57 9.87 2.32 8.85
N ARG A 58 9.93 1.65 10.00
CA ARG A 58 9.35 0.31 10.18
C ARG A 58 7.84 0.35 10.05
N LEU A 59 7.19 1.36 10.62
CA LEU A 59 5.75 1.57 10.49
C LEU A 59 5.36 1.78 9.01
N TYR A 60 6.03 2.69 8.31
CA TYR A 60 5.76 2.95 6.89
C TYR A 60 5.96 1.70 6.03
N ARG A 61 6.97 0.88 6.32
CA ARG A 61 7.16 -0.39 5.62
C ARG A 61 5.98 -1.35 5.82
N ARG A 62 5.53 -1.53 7.06
CA ARG A 62 4.36 -2.37 7.36
C ARG A 62 3.09 -1.86 6.68
N LEU A 63 2.89 -0.54 6.68
CA LEU A 63 1.74 0.06 5.98
C LEU A 63 1.83 -0.18 4.47
N ALA A 64 3.01 -0.02 3.86
CA ALA A 64 3.21 -0.31 2.45
C ALA A 64 2.87 -1.77 2.12
N GLU A 65 3.34 -2.72 2.93
CA GLU A 65 3.05 -4.15 2.79
C GLU A 65 1.54 -4.43 2.89
N GLN A 66 0.87 -3.92 3.92
CA GLN A 66 -0.58 -4.11 4.11
C GLN A 66 -1.41 -3.56 2.95
N TRP A 67 -1.09 -2.36 2.44
CA TRP A 67 -1.79 -1.78 1.30
C TRP A 67 -1.51 -2.52 0.00
N ALA A 68 -0.30 -3.06 -0.19
CA ALA A 68 0.01 -3.91 -1.33
C ALA A 68 -0.75 -5.24 -1.28
N GLU A 69 -0.86 -5.86 -0.11
CA GLU A 69 -1.64 -7.09 0.10
C GLU A 69 -3.13 -6.87 -0.16
N MET A 70 -3.71 -5.75 0.29
CA MET A 70 -5.09 -5.40 -0.02
C MET A 70 -5.31 -5.18 -1.52
N ALA A 71 -4.37 -4.53 -2.20
CA ALA A 71 -4.44 -4.36 -3.65
C ALA A 71 -4.43 -5.72 -4.38
N ALA A 72 -3.51 -6.60 -3.99
CA ALA A 72 -3.42 -7.96 -4.53
C ALA A 72 -4.69 -8.77 -4.24
N SER A 73 -5.24 -8.65 -3.03
CA SER A 73 -6.46 -9.35 -2.61
C SER A 73 -7.71 -8.83 -3.28
N ALA A 74 -7.65 -7.72 -4.01
CA ALA A 74 -8.74 -7.18 -4.80
C ALA A 74 -8.54 -7.38 -6.32
N ASP A 75 -7.41 -7.95 -6.76
CA ASP A 75 -7.23 -8.38 -8.15
C ASP A 75 -7.99 -9.71 -8.36
N PRO A 76 -9.01 -9.75 -9.23
CA PRO A 76 -9.77 -10.97 -9.52
C PRO A 76 -8.94 -12.09 -10.16
N ARG A 77 -7.72 -11.79 -10.60
CA ARG A 77 -6.77 -12.77 -11.16
C ARG A 77 -5.79 -13.29 -10.12
N ASN A 78 -5.91 -12.87 -8.86
CA ASN A 78 -5.02 -13.36 -7.81
C ASN A 78 -5.37 -14.81 -7.47
N PRO A 79 -4.47 -15.78 -7.71
CA PRO A 79 -4.73 -17.20 -7.47
C PRO A 79 -5.01 -17.53 -5.99
N ARG A 80 -4.72 -16.61 -5.05
CA ARG A 80 -5.08 -16.77 -3.64
C ARG A 80 -6.58 -16.62 -3.35
N GLN A 81 -7.35 -15.99 -4.26
CA GLN A 81 -8.80 -15.85 -4.10
C GLN A 81 -9.58 -17.16 -4.38
N GLU A 82 -9.04 -18.07 -5.20
CA GLU A 82 -9.73 -19.32 -5.58
C GLU A 82 -9.91 -20.29 -4.39
N THR A 83 -9.15 -20.11 -3.31
CA THR A 83 -9.19 -21.01 -2.14
C THR A 83 -10.46 -20.91 -1.29
N TRP A 84 -11.30 -19.88 -1.44
CA TRP A 84 -12.50 -19.70 -0.60
C TRP A 84 -13.80 -20.17 -1.25
N VAL A 85 -13.89 -20.27 -2.58
CA VAL A 85 -15.15 -20.66 -3.25
C VAL A 85 -15.30 -22.19 -3.32
N ALA A 86 -14.21 -22.95 -3.26
CA ALA A 86 -14.26 -24.41 -3.27
C ALA A 86 -14.68 -25.04 -1.92
N GLY A 87 -14.70 -24.28 -0.82
CA GLY A 87 -15.04 -24.78 0.52
C GLY A 87 -16.46 -24.45 1.01
N ALA A 88 -17.19 -23.57 0.31
CA ALA A 88 -18.52 -23.11 0.72
C ALA A 88 -19.69 -23.92 0.11
N GLY A 89 -19.39 -25.03 -0.60
CA GLY A 89 -20.38 -25.83 -1.33
C GLY A 89 -20.86 -27.12 -0.65
N THR A 90 -20.36 -27.49 0.54
CA THR A 90 -20.60 -28.82 1.14
C THR A 90 -21.49 -28.85 2.39
N TYR A 91 -22.34 -27.83 2.61
CA TYR A 91 -23.29 -27.83 3.74
C TYR A 91 -24.76 -27.63 3.35
N LEU A 92 -25.18 -28.15 2.19
CA LEU A 92 -26.60 -28.40 1.89
C LEU A 92 -26.76 -29.68 1.05
N GLN A 93 -26.63 -30.84 1.69
CA GLN A 93 -27.32 -32.07 1.31
C GLN A 93 -27.81 -32.78 2.57
#